data_AF-A0A318QIX7-F1
#
_entry.id   AF-A0A318QIX7-F1
#
_cell.length_a   1.000
_cell.length_b   1.000
_cell.length_c   1.000
_cell.angle_alpha   90.00
_cell.angle_beta   90.00
_cell.angle_gamma   90.00
#
_symmetry.space_group_name_H-M   'P 1'
#
loop_
_entity.id
_entity.type
_entity.pdbx_description
1 polymer ?
#
loop_
_entity_poly.entity_id
_entity_poly.type
_entity_poly.pdbx_seq_one_letter_code
_entity_poly.pdbx_strand_id
1 'polypeptide(L)' 'MNAHVPRGIRNNNPGNLDYVGQPGARLETGVAEPRFAAFPTMGDGIRALRDQLLRYAERGLTTVASIISVYAPPTEN' A
#
# COMPACT_ATOMS: atom_id res chain seq x y z
N MET A 1 -19.48 0.50 20.27
CA MET A 1 -19.04 0.14 18.90
C MET A 1 -17.54 0.37 18.83
N ASN A 2 -16.71 -0.67 18.87
CA ASN A 2 -15.28 -0.50 18.62
C ASN A 2 -15.12 -0.29 17.12
N ALA A 3 -14.96 0.97 16.70
CA ALA A 3 -14.59 1.29 15.33
C ALA A 3 -13.21 0.69 15.07
N HIS A 4 -13.16 -0.44 14.37
CA HIS A 4 -11.91 -1.04 13.96
C HIS A 4 -11.29 -0.10 12.94
N VAL A 5 -10.27 0.66 13.36
CA VAL A 5 -9.56 1.57 12.47
C VAL A 5 -9.04 0.75 11.29
N PRO A 6 -9.39 1.13 10.03
CA PRO A 6 -8.96 0.37 8.86
C PRO A 6 -7.42 0.23 8.82
N ARG A 7 -6.92 -0.89 8.30
CA ARG A 7 -5.48 -1.21 8.26
C ARG A 7 -4.65 -0.08 7.65
N GLY A 8 -5.11 0.49 6.54
CA GLY A 8 -4.40 1.60 5.88
C GLY A 8 -4.28 2.85 6.75
N ILE A 9 -5.24 3.11 7.63
CA ILE A 9 -5.16 4.21 8.61
C ILE A 9 -4.21 3.84 9.74
N ARG A 10 -4.32 2.63 10.29
CA ARG A 10 -3.44 2.13 11.37
C ARG A 10 -1.96 2.10 10.95
N ASN A 11 -1.70 1.69 9.71
CA ASN A 11 -0.36 1.52 9.17
C ASN A 11 0.17 2.79 8.47
N ASN A 12 -0.58 3.90 8.46
CA ASN A 12 -0.25 5.07 7.63
C ASN A 12 0.00 4.71 6.16
N ASN A 13 -0.69 3.70 5.63
CA ASN A 13 -0.49 3.11 4.32
C ASN A 13 -1.81 3.15 3.53
N PRO A 14 -2.19 4.33 2.98
CA PRO A 14 -3.46 4.49 2.28
C PRO A 14 -3.53 3.66 0.99
N GLY A 15 -2.37 3.28 0.45
CA GLY A 15 -2.23 2.47 -0.74
C GLY A 15 -2.04 0.97 -0.49
N ASN A 16 -2.31 0.46 0.72
CA ASN A 16 -2.10 -0.95 1.11
C ASN A 16 -0.86 -1.56 0.44
N LEU A 17 0.25 -0.82 0.40
CA LEU A 17 1.44 -1.23 -0.33
C LEU A 17 2.09 -2.40 0.42
N ASP A 18 2.45 -3.45 -0.30
CA ASP A 18 3.27 -4.55 0.22
C ASP A 18 4.60 -4.02 0.73
N TYR A 19 5.09 -4.53 1.85
CA TYR A 19 6.39 -4.13 2.37
C TYR A 19 7.51 -4.76 1.52
N VAL A 20 8.23 -3.91 0.79
CA VAL A 20 9.38 -4.32 -0.04
C VAL A 20 10.63 -3.49 0.27
N GLY A 21 10.69 -2.91 1.47
CA GLY A 21 11.81 -2.07 1.92
C GLY A 21 11.68 -0.60 1.52
N GLN A 22 10.47 -0.08 1.41
CA GLN A 22 10.25 1.35 1.19
C GLN A 22 10.95 2.19 2.27
N PRO A 23 11.54 3.34 1.94
CA PRO A 23 12.28 4.17 2.90
C PRO A 23 11.44 4.52 4.13
N GLY A 24 11.99 4.23 5.32
CA GLY A 24 11.34 4.53 6.61
C GLY A 24 10.13 3.67 6.96
N ALA A 25 9.67 2.79 6.06
CA ALA A 25 8.63 1.84 6.35
C ALA A 25 9.17 0.65 7.14
N ARG A 26 8.29 -0.03 7.86
CA ARG A 26 8.53 -1.36 8.44
C ARG A 26 7.46 -2.33 7.98
N LEU A 27 7.72 -3.62 8.13
CA LEU A 27 6.67 -4.62 8.02
C LEU A 27 5.62 -4.38 9.11
N GLU A 28 4.34 -4.51 8.76
CA GLU A 28 3.27 -4.40 9.74
C GLU A 28 3.40 -5.43 10.87
N THR A 29 2.75 -5.16 12.01
CA THR A 29 2.84 -6.01 13.20
C THR A 29 1.46 -6.22 13.80
N GLY A 30 1.31 -7.24 14.66
CA GLY A 30 0.04 -7.53 15.33
C GLY A 30 -1.04 -8.13 14.41
N VAL A 31 -0.63 -8.78 13.32
CA VAL A 31 -1.49 -9.54 12.39
C VAL A 31 -0.91 -10.94 12.19
N ALA A 32 -1.77 -11.92 11.89
CA ALA A 32 -1.34 -13.31 11.72
C ALA A 32 -0.37 -13.48 10.54
N GLU A 33 -0.60 -12.73 9.45
CA GLU A 33 0.20 -12.77 8.23
C GLU A 33 0.62 -11.34 7.85
N PRO A 34 1.79 -10.88 8.32
CA PRO A 34 2.32 -9.57 7.98
C PRO A 34 2.75 -9.51 6.51
N ARG A 35 2.17 -8.57 5.76
CA ARG A 35 2.48 -8.36 4.34
C ARG A 35 2.73 -6.89 4.02
N PHE A 36 1.94 -6.01 4.61
CA PHE A 36 1.90 -4.61 4.21
C PHE A 36 2.95 -3.74 4.91
N ALA A 37 3.36 -2.68 4.24
CA ALA A 37 4.17 -1.62 4.81
C ALA A 37 3.40 -0.84 5.88
N ALA A 38 4.10 -0.44 6.93
CA ALA A 38 3.65 0.54 7.92
C ALA A 38 4.62 1.73 7.93
N PHE A 39 4.08 2.93 7.69
CA PHE A 39 4.86 4.16 7.55
C PHE A 39 4.88 4.99 8.84
N PRO A 40 5.90 5.83 9.06
CA PRO A 40 5.98 6.70 10.24
C PRO A 40 4.82 7.70 10.30
N THR A 41 4.42 8.25 9.15
CA THR A 41 3.31 9.21 9.03
C THR A 41 2.44 8.91 7.82
N MET A 42 1.18 9.35 7.86
CA MET A 42 0.27 9.26 6.70
C MET A 42 0.84 9.98 5.46
N GLY A 43 1.57 11.08 5.68
CA GLY A 43 2.24 11.79 4.59
C GLY A 43 3.30 10.94 3.88
N ASP A 44 4.02 10.10 4.62
CA ASP A 44 4.99 9.16 4.04
C ASP A 44 4.30 8.07 3.22
N GLY A 45 3.17 7.55 3.70
CA GLY A 45 2.35 6.62 2.94
C GLY A 45 1.78 7.19 1.64
N ILE A 46 1.35 8.46 1.65
CA ILE A 46 0.90 9.15 0.44
C ILE A 46 2.05 9.33 -0.56
N ARG A 47 3.25 9.71 -0.08
CA ARG A 47 4.44 9.82 -0.95
C ARG A 47 4.81 8.47 -1.55
N ALA A 48 4.80 7.40 -0.76
CA ALA A 48 5.07 6.05 -1.25
C ALA A 48 4.05 5.59 -2.29
N LEU A 49 2.76 5.88 -2.08
CA LEU A 49 1.71 5.58 -3.07
C LEU A 49 1.93 6.35 -4.38
N ARG A 50 2.24 7.65 -4.30
CA ARG A 50 2.60 8.44 -5.49
C ARG A 50 3.77 7.80 -6.24
N ASP A 51 4.83 7.44 -5.54
CA ASP A 51 6.03 6.86 -6.16
C ASP A 51 5.72 5.50 -6.81
N GLN A 52 4.82 4.70 -6.21
CA GLN A 52 4.34 3.46 -6.82
C GLN A 52 3.55 3.71 -8.11
N LEU A 53 2.66 4.71 -8.13
CA LEU A 53 1.90 5.08 -9.32
C LEU A 53 2.82 5.57 -10.45
N LEU A 54 3.89 6.32 -10.12
CA LEU A 54 4.89 6.73 -11.09
C LEU A 54 5.63 5.53 -11.69
N ARG A 55 6.02 4.54 -10.87
CA ARG A 55 6.64 3.29 -11.36
C ARG A 55 5.70 2.49 -12.26
N TYR A 56 4.40 2.49 -11.99
CA TYR A 56 3.41 1.88 -12.88
C TYR A 56 3.35 2.62 -14.22
N ALA A 57 3.31 3.95 -14.21
CA ALA A 57 3.33 4.75 -15.43
C ALA A 57 4.61 4.52 -16.26
N GLU A 58 5.78 4.43 -15.62
CA GLU A 58 7.07 4.08 -16.27
C GLU A 58 7.04 2.71 -16.96
N ARG A 59 6.21 1.78 -16.46
CA ARG A 59 5.99 0.45 -17.05
C ARG A 59 4.88 0.43 -18.10
N GLY A 60 4.32 1.60 -18.45
CA GLY A 60 3.23 1.72 -19.43
C GLY A 60 1.84 1.45 -18.85
N LEU A 61 1.70 1.26 -17.53
CA LEU A 61 0.41 1.08 -16.86
C LEU A 61 -0.21 2.46 -16.58
N THR A 62 -0.79 3.08 -17.61
CA THR A 62 -1.28 4.47 -17.58
C THR A 62 -2.80 4.59 -17.45
N THR A 63 -3.52 3.47 -17.39
CA THR A 63 -4.97 3.45 -17.18
C THR A 63 -5.31 2.89 -15.81
N VAL A 64 -6.43 3.36 -15.24
CA VAL A 64 -6.97 2.83 -13.97
C VAL A 64 -7.16 1.31 -14.06
N ALA A 65 -7.67 0.80 -15.19
CA ALA A 65 -7.84 -0.63 -15.41
C ALA A 65 -6.50 -1.40 -15.33
N SER A 66 -5.46 -0.92 -16.01
CA SER A 66 -4.12 -1.55 -15.99
C SER A 66 -3.43 -1.48 -14.63
N ILE A 67 -3.70 -0.43 -13.85
CA ILE A 67 -3.17 -0.29 -12.49
C ILE A 67 -3.89 -1.25 -11.55
N ILE A 68 -5.22 -1.32 -11.61
CA ILE A 68 -6.02 -2.21 -10.76
C ILE A 68 -5.66 -3.69 -11.01
N SER A 69 -5.40 -4.10 -12.26
CA SER A 69 -5.01 -5.49 -12.54
C SER A 69 -3.71 -5.93 -11.86
N VAL A 70 -2.82 -4.99 -11.52
CA VAL A 70 -1.57 -5.26 -10.80
C VAL A 70 -1.73 -5.06 -9.30
N TYR A 71 -2.52 -4.06 -8.91
CA TYR A 71 -2.69 -3.65 -7.51
C TYR A 71 -3.69 -4.53 -6.74
N ALA A 72 -4.71 -5.06 -7.41
CA ALA A 72 -5.71 -5.97 -6.85
C ALA A 72 -6.06 -7.04 -7.89
N PRO A 73 -5.15 -8.00 -8.15
CA PRO A 73 -5.38 -9.03 -9.14
C PRO A 73 -6.61 -9.88 -8.78
N PRO A 74 -7.35 -10.38 -9.78
CA PRO A 74 -8.64 -11.06 -9.56
C PRO A 74 -8.55 -12.35 -8.74
N THR A 75 -7.34 -12.90 -8.58
CA THR A 75 -7.08 -14.12 -7.79
C THR A 75 -6.85 -13.86 -6.30
N GLU A 76 -6.84 -12.60 -5.85
CA GLU A 76 -6.56 -12.21 -4.45
C GLU A 76 -7.79 -11.66 -3.70
N ASN A 77 -9.02 -11.79 -4.23
CA ASN A 77 -10.27 -11.30 -3.62
C ASN A 77 -11.21 -12.41 -3.17
#